data_AF-A0A8X7WJT5-F1
#
_entry.id   AF-A0A8X7WJT5-F1
#
_cell.length_a   1.000
_cell.length_b   1.000
_cell.length_c   1.000
_cell.angle_alpha   90.00
_cell.angle_beta   90.00
_cell.angle_gamma   90.00
#
_symmetry.space_group_name_H-M   'P 1'
#
loop_
_entity.id
_entity.type
_entity.pdbx_description
1 polymer ?
#
loop_
_entity_poly.entity_id
_entity_poly.type
_entity_poly.pdbx_seq_one_letter_code
_entity_poly.pdbx_strand_id
1 'polypeptide(L)'
;MAIQNAILKHALIHFLFILAILAENAFSQNCMDTSCPGQKQCCSRWGFCGTGEDYCGFFCFSGPCNIKGKSYGYDYNVDAGPRGKIESVITPELFDSIMSKVESNCSAKGFYTYKAFITAFKSFGAYKGKVAKREIAAIFAHFSYGSKGFCYKEEISLEKYCSKSKKYPCEAGKSYYGRGLLQSITWNEYYGAAGKHLGLPLLKDPDLVARSPEVAFKFAMWFWNRNVRPALYLGFGEITKRVDGRECSNWRRDSQKSKVKQYIEFCKMLGVTPDQGLDCF
;
A
#
# COMPACT_ATOMS: atom_id res chain seq x y z
N MET A 1 -16.20 -18.74 -58.66
CA MET A 1 -16.40 -19.43 -57.36
C MET A 1 -15.11 -19.57 -56.54
N ALA A 2 -14.01 -20.14 -57.07
CA ALA A 2 -12.79 -20.34 -56.27
C ALA A 2 -12.13 -19.06 -55.73
N ILE A 3 -12.11 -17.98 -56.51
CA ILE A 3 -11.49 -16.69 -56.13
C ILE A 3 -12.29 -15.97 -55.02
N GLN A 4 -13.63 -16.01 -55.06
CA GLN A 4 -14.48 -15.45 -54.01
C GLN A 4 -14.29 -16.16 -52.66
N ASN A 5 -14.13 -17.50 -52.68
CA ASN A 5 -13.88 -18.26 -51.45
C ASN A 5 -12.50 -17.97 -50.84
N ALA A 6 -11.49 -17.66 -51.67
CA ALA A 6 -10.16 -17.29 -51.19
C ALA A 6 -10.16 -15.91 -50.51
N ILE A 7 -10.85 -14.93 -51.12
CA ILE A 7 -11.00 -13.57 -50.59
C ILE A 7 -11.78 -13.60 -49.26
N LEU A 8 -12.87 -14.37 -49.19
CA LEU A 8 -13.68 -14.51 -47.97
C LEU A 8 -12.87 -15.12 -46.82
N LYS A 9 -12.04 -16.13 -47.10
CA LYS A 9 -11.16 -16.74 -46.09
C LYS A 9 -10.11 -15.76 -45.56
N HIS A 10 -9.48 -14.96 -46.43
CA HIS A 10 -8.47 -13.99 -46.00
C HIS A 10 -9.10 -12.85 -45.19
N ALA A 11 -10.29 -12.38 -45.59
CA ALA A 11 -11.05 -11.39 -44.83
C ALA A 11 -11.44 -11.92 -43.43
N LEU A 12 -11.87 -13.18 -43.34
CA LEU A 12 -12.20 -13.82 -42.07
C LEU A 12 -10.98 -13.97 -41.15
N ILE A 13 -9.82 -14.34 -41.70
CA ILE A 13 -8.57 -14.46 -40.94
C ILE A 13 -8.14 -13.10 -40.40
N HIS A 14 -8.16 -12.04 -41.22
CA HIS A 14 -7.84 -10.69 -40.75
C HIS A 14 -8.83 -10.18 -39.71
N PHE A 15 -10.13 -10.45 -39.90
CA PHE A 15 -11.15 -10.10 -38.90
C PHE A 15 -10.91 -10.81 -37.57
N LEU A 16 -10.60 -12.11 -37.58
CA LEU A 16 -10.26 -12.88 -36.38
C LEU A 16 -8.95 -12.40 -35.73
N PHE A 17 -7.95 -11.99 -36.52
CA PHE A 17 -6.69 -11.43 -36.00
C PHE A 17 -6.91 -10.06 -35.34
N ILE A 18 -7.73 -9.19 -35.95
CA ILE A 18 -8.13 -7.92 -35.36
C ILE A 18 -8.95 -8.16 -34.09
N LEU A 19 -9.87 -9.13 -34.08
CA LEU A 19 -10.63 -9.50 -32.88
C LEU A 19 -9.73 -10.01 -31.75
N ALA A 20 -8.68 -10.78 -32.07
CA ALA A 20 -7.70 -11.25 -31.09
C ALA A 20 -6.88 -10.10 -30.50
N ILE A 21 -6.43 -9.16 -31.34
CA ILE A 21 -5.73 -7.94 -30.88
C ILE A 21 -6.66 -7.05 -30.03
N LEU A 22 -7.94 -6.96 -30.37
CA LEU A 22 -8.93 -6.24 -29.57
C LEU A 22 -9.26 -6.97 -28.26
N ALA A 23 -9.29 -8.31 -28.25
CA ALA A 23 -9.54 -9.12 -27.06
C ALA A 23 -8.38 -9.05 -26.05
N GLU A 24 -7.12 -8.97 -26.51
CA GLU A 24 -5.97 -8.71 -25.63
C GLU A 24 -6.03 -7.31 -24.98
N ASN A 25 -6.76 -6.37 -25.58
CA ASN A 25 -6.95 -5.02 -25.06
C ASN A 25 -8.28 -4.82 -24.27
N ALA A 26 -9.19 -5.81 -24.28
CA ALA A 26 -10.53 -5.67 -23.70
C ALA A 26 -10.73 -6.38 -22.35
N PHE A 27 -9.72 -7.05 -21.78
CA PHE A 27 -9.71 -7.37 -20.36
C PHE A 27 -9.17 -6.17 -19.58
N SER A 28 -9.94 -5.08 -19.53
CA SER A 28 -9.80 -4.14 -18.42
C SER A 28 -10.32 -4.83 -17.16
N GLN A 29 -9.51 -5.72 -16.58
CA GLN A 29 -9.72 -6.16 -15.21
C GLN A 29 -9.77 -4.90 -14.36
N ASN A 30 -10.87 -4.72 -13.62
CA ASN A 30 -11.03 -3.58 -12.74
C ASN A 30 -9.79 -3.52 -11.83
N CYS A 31 -8.95 -2.51 -12.03
CA CYS A 31 -7.71 -2.39 -11.29
C CYS A 31 -7.95 -2.13 -9.81
N MET A 32 -9.18 -1.82 -9.41
CA MET A 32 -9.55 -1.76 -8.01
C MET A 32 -9.44 -3.11 -7.32
N ASP A 33 -9.63 -4.19 -8.08
CA ASP A 33 -9.68 -5.56 -7.58
C ASP A 33 -8.36 -6.30 -7.82
N THR A 34 -7.64 -5.91 -8.86
CA THR A 34 -6.46 -6.63 -9.38
C THR A 34 -5.16 -5.81 -9.30
N SER A 35 -5.23 -4.51 -8.98
CA SER A 35 -4.14 -3.54 -9.08
C SER A 35 -3.58 -3.37 -10.50
N CYS A 36 -2.91 -2.25 -10.76
CA CYS A 36 -2.28 -2.02 -12.06
C CYS A 36 -0.92 -2.68 -12.19
N PRO A 37 -0.57 -3.21 -13.38
CA PRO A 37 0.74 -3.79 -13.60
C PRO A 37 1.84 -2.72 -13.54
N GLY A 38 2.77 -2.92 -12.60
CA GLY A 38 3.97 -2.11 -12.43
C GLY A 38 3.74 -0.71 -11.83
N GLN A 39 4.80 0.09 -11.80
CA GLN A 39 4.85 1.35 -11.04
C GLN A 39 4.57 2.64 -11.82
N LYS A 40 4.27 2.53 -13.11
CA LYS A 40 3.99 3.71 -13.95
C LYS A 40 2.51 3.99 -14.09
N GLN A 41 1.70 2.94 -13.99
CA GLN A 41 0.27 3.02 -14.16
C GLN A 41 -0.38 3.18 -12.80
N CYS A 42 -1.27 4.15 -12.73
CA CYS A 42 -2.20 4.33 -11.66
C CYS A 42 -3.49 3.63 -12.00
N CYS A 43 -4.14 3.12 -10.96
CA CYS A 43 -5.52 2.74 -11.03
C CYS A 43 -6.36 4.01 -10.91
N SER A 44 -7.16 4.32 -11.92
CA SER A 44 -8.10 5.43 -11.86
C SER A 44 -9.22 5.12 -10.84
N ARG A 45 -9.95 6.15 -10.39
CA ARG A 45 -11.21 5.99 -9.65
C ARG A 45 -12.29 5.20 -10.43
N TRP A 46 -12.06 4.91 -11.69
CA TRP A 46 -12.99 4.14 -12.52
C TRP A 46 -12.52 2.71 -12.77
N GLY A 47 -11.42 2.28 -12.14
CA GLY A 47 -10.97 0.89 -12.25
C GLY A 47 -10.15 0.61 -13.51
N PHE A 48 -9.56 1.63 -14.11
CA PHE A 48 -8.69 1.47 -15.28
C PHE A 48 -7.23 1.80 -14.97
N CYS A 49 -6.32 1.09 -15.62
CA CYS A 49 -4.89 1.35 -15.51
C CYS A 49 -4.41 2.35 -16.56
N GLY A 50 -3.64 3.34 -16.13
CA GLY A 50 -3.04 4.29 -17.07
C GLY A 50 -2.07 5.25 -16.41
N THR A 51 -1.36 6.03 -17.20
CA THR A 51 -0.27 6.92 -16.73
C THR A 51 -0.62 8.40 -16.78
N GLY A 52 -1.74 8.75 -17.42
CA GLY A 52 -2.22 10.13 -17.59
C GLY A 52 -2.93 10.66 -16.35
N GLU A 53 -3.25 11.95 -16.33
CA GLU A 53 -3.92 12.59 -15.18
C GLU A 53 -5.29 11.97 -14.85
N ASP A 54 -6.02 11.42 -15.83
CA ASP A 54 -7.30 10.75 -15.56
C ASP A 54 -7.15 9.46 -14.73
N TYR A 55 -5.94 8.90 -14.71
CA TYR A 55 -5.59 7.67 -14.00
C TYR A 55 -4.79 7.98 -12.76
N CYS A 56 -3.76 8.80 -12.95
CA CYS A 56 -2.77 9.18 -11.97
C CYS A 56 -3.05 10.50 -11.29
N GLY A 57 -4.14 11.19 -11.60
CA GLY A 57 -4.44 12.47 -10.99
C GLY A 57 -4.95 12.32 -9.57
N PHE A 58 -5.67 13.35 -9.13
CA PHE A 58 -6.17 13.46 -7.77
C PHE A 58 -7.01 12.25 -7.32
N PHE A 59 -7.90 11.77 -8.21
CA PHE A 59 -8.79 10.63 -7.98
C PHE A 59 -8.15 9.28 -8.32
N CYS A 60 -6.82 9.21 -8.39
CA CYS A 60 -6.13 7.95 -8.48
C CYS A 60 -6.49 7.06 -7.27
N PHE A 61 -6.97 5.87 -7.58
CA PHE A 61 -7.38 4.85 -6.63
C PHE A 61 -6.17 4.16 -5.99
N SER A 62 -5.16 3.77 -6.80
CA SER A 62 -3.92 3.15 -6.34
C SER A 62 -2.78 3.33 -7.36
N GLY A 63 -1.54 3.02 -6.99
CA GLY A 63 -0.36 3.24 -7.84
C GLY A 63 0.33 4.60 -7.59
N PRO A 64 1.15 5.12 -8.53
CA PRO A 64 1.95 6.32 -8.35
C PRO A 64 1.13 7.62 -8.51
N CYS A 65 0.05 7.76 -7.73
CA CYS A 65 -0.87 8.89 -7.79
C CYS A 65 -0.15 10.26 -7.69
N ASN A 66 -0.33 11.10 -8.71
CA ASN A 66 0.06 12.50 -8.75
C ASN A 66 -0.95 13.38 -8.03
N ILE A 67 -0.49 13.89 -6.89
CA ILE A 67 -1.21 14.81 -6.01
C ILE A 67 -0.55 16.20 -5.95
N LYS A 68 0.47 16.46 -6.80
CA LYS A 68 1.14 17.76 -6.83
C LYS A 68 0.16 18.83 -7.28
N GLY A 69 0.02 19.90 -6.49
CA GLY A 69 -0.76 21.09 -6.84
C GLY A 69 -2.28 20.95 -6.75
N LYS A 70 -2.83 19.77 -6.41
CA LYS A 70 -4.27 19.53 -6.20
C LYS A 70 -4.59 19.12 -4.77
N SER A 71 -3.86 19.69 -3.82
CA SER A 71 -4.19 19.67 -2.40
C SER A 71 -5.27 20.73 -2.17
N TYR A 72 -6.52 20.33 -1.98
CA TYR A 72 -7.42 21.15 -1.17
C TYR A 72 -6.85 21.09 0.24
N GLY A 73 -6.14 22.16 0.64
CA GLY A 73 -5.59 22.31 1.98
C GLY A 73 -4.27 21.57 2.15
N TYR A 74 -3.20 22.35 2.14
CA TYR A 74 -1.88 21.98 2.62
C TYR A 74 -1.95 21.82 4.15
N ASP A 75 -2.80 20.91 4.62
CA ASP A 75 -2.91 20.52 6.01
C ASP A 75 -3.92 19.38 6.11
N TYR A 76 -3.43 18.13 6.16
CA TYR A 76 -3.98 17.31 7.24
C TYR A 76 -3.45 17.91 8.52
N ASN A 77 -4.13 18.99 8.91
CA ASN A 77 -3.97 19.81 10.08
C ASN A 77 -2.78 19.31 10.90
N VAL A 78 -1.59 19.83 10.60
CA VAL A 78 -0.41 19.67 11.45
C VAL A 78 -0.66 20.27 12.83
N ASP A 79 -1.86 20.82 13.07
CA ASP A 79 -2.42 21.22 14.36
C ASP A 79 -3.67 20.38 14.78
N ALA A 80 -4.10 19.37 14.00
CA ALA A 80 -5.29 18.55 14.32
C ALA A 80 -5.00 17.58 15.45
N GLY A 81 -5.73 17.81 16.54
CA GLY A 81 -5.80 16.93 17.68
C GLY A 81 -4.52 16.95 18.51
N PRO A 82 -4.54 16.26 19.67
CA PRO A 82 -3.37 16.18 20.53
C PRO A 82 -2.15 15.69 19.75
N ARG A 83 -1.05 16.43 19.85
CA ARG A 83 0.24 16.09 19.22
C ARG A 83 1.30 15.87 20.28
N GLY A 84 2.24 14.98 19.98
CA GLY A 84 3.38 14.71 20.84
C GLY A 84 4.59 14.28 20.03
N LYS A 85 5.76 14.23 20.67
CA LYS A 85 6.90 13.50 20.10
C LYS A 85 6.53 12.02 19.96
N ILE A 86 7.05 11.32 18.97
CA ILE A 86 6.65 9.93 18.70
C ILE A 86 6.79 9.01 19.92
N GLU A 87 7.82 9.22 20.76
CA GLU A 87 8.07 8.47 21.99
C GLU A 87 7.09 8.79 23.12
N SER A 88 6.50 9.99 23.10
CA SER A 88 5.45 10.38 24.03
C SER A 88 4.05 9.97 23.57
N VAL A 89 3.88 9.74 22.26
CA VAL A 89 2.61 9.25 21.69
C VAL A 89 2.52 7.73 21.84
N ILE A 90 3.60 7.02 21.51
CA ILE A 90 3.76 5.60 21.74
C ILE A 90 4.91 5.42 22.72
N THR A 91 4.57 5.23 23.99
CA THR A 91 5.55 4.86 25.01
C THR A 91 5.94 3.38 24.84
N PRO A 92 7.07 2.94 25.42
CA PRO A 92 7.42 1.52 25.46
C PRO A 92 6.26 0.65 26.00
N GLU A 93 5.62 1.08 27.08
CA GLU A 93 4.55 0.33 27.75
C GLU A 93 3.31 0.19 26.86
N LEU A 94 2.95 1.26 26.13
CA LEU A 94 1.85 1.20 25.19
C LEU A 94 2.19 0.30 23.99
N PHE A 95 3.41 0.38 23.47
CA PHE A 95 3.86 -0.50 22.39
C PHE A 95 3.83 -1.97 22.82
N ASP A 96 4.33 -2.27 24.02
CA ASP A 96 4.36 -3.62 24.57
C ASP A 96 2.94 -4.14 24.83
N SER A 97 2.03 -3.28 25.32
CA SER A 97 0.60 -3.61 25.43
C SER A 97 -0.01 -4.01 24.08
N ILE A 98 0.29 -3.28 23.00
CA ILE A 98 -0.16 -3.63 21.65
C ILE A 98 0.43 -4.97 21.21
N MET A 99 1.75 -5.16 21.36
CA MET A 99 2.47 -6.36 20.90
C MET A 99 2.23 -7.60 21.77
N SER A 100 1.76 -7.43 23.01
CA SER A 100 1.37 -8.53 23.90
C SER A 100 0.23 -9.36 23.34
N LYS A 101 -0.66 -8.74 22.53
CA LYS A 101 -1.81 -9.37 21.89
C LYS A 101 -1.42 -10.30 20.73
N VAL A 102 -0.18 -10.24 20.25
CA VAL A 102 0.31 -11.15 19.21
C VAL A 102 0.42 -12.55 19.79
N GLU A 103 -0.26 -13.52 19.19
CA GLU A 103 -0.27 -14.90 19.66
C GLU A 103 1.12 -15.55 19.57
N SER A 104 1.37 -16.57 20.41
CA SER A 104 2.68 -17.24 20.50
C SER A 104 3.02 -18.08 19.26
N ASN A 105 2.02 -18.57 18.54
CA ASN A 105 2.15 -19.32 17.29
C ASN A 105 2.48 -18.42 16.07
N CYS A 106 2.44 -17.09 16.23
CA CYS A 106 2.71 -16.16 15.14
C CYS A 106 4.19 -16.14 14.74
N SER A 107 4.46 -16.28 13.45
CA SER A 107 5.81 -16.25 12.86
C SER A 107 6.61 -14.96 13.14
N ALA A 108 5.91 -13.86 13.48
CA ALA A 108 6.48 -12.57 13.80
C ALA A 108 6.53 -12.26 15.30
N LYS A 109 6.17 -13.21 16.20
CA LYS A 109 6.23 -12.98 17.65
C LYS A 109 7.64 -12.55 18.06
N GLY A 110 7.74 -11.39 18.72
CA GLY A 110 9.02 -10.80 19.14
C GLY A 110 9.84 -10.13 18.03
N PHE A 111 9.39 -10.12 16.78
CA PHE A 111 10.10 -9.49 15.66
C PHE A 111 9.99 -7.97 15.68
N TYR A 112 8.77 -7.43 15.74
CA TYR A 112 8.54 -5.98 15.74
C TYR A 112 8.83 -5.38 17.12
N THR A 113 9.91 -4.60 17.24
CA THR A 113 10.37 -4.03 18.52
C THR A 113 10.16 -2.53 18.59
N TYR A 114 9.99 -2.01 19.82
CA TYR A 114 9.87 -0.57 20.06
C TYR A 114 11.09 0.22 19.56
N LYS A 115 12.30 -0.31 19.78
CA LYS A 115 13.55 0.30 19.29
C LYS A 115 13.55 0.44 17.77
N ALA A 116 13.13 -0.60 17.05
CA ALA A 116 13.03 -0.58 15.59
C ALA A 116 11.97 0.43 15.12
N PHE A 117 10.81 0.47 15.78
CA PHE A 117 9.74 1.44 15.54
C PHE A 117 10.25 2.89 15.69
N ILE A 118 10.83 3.27 16.83
CA ILE A 118 11.33 4.63 17.06
C ILE A 118 12.44 5.01 16.08
N THR A 119 13.37 4.10 15.82
CA THR A 119 14.49 4.33 14.89
C THR A 119 13.98 4.58 13.48
N ALA A 120 13.04 3.76 13.01
CA ALA A 120 12.44 3.92 11.69
C ALA A 120 11.65 5.22 11.57
N PHE A 121 10.76 5.54 12.53
CA PHE A 121 9.96 6.76 12.48
C PHE A 121 10.83 8.02 12.44
N LYS A 122 11.84 8.12 13.32
CA LYS A 122 12.77 9.26 13.36
C LYS A 122 13.63 9.42 12.11
N SER A 123 13.75 8.39 11.27
CA SER A 123 14.45 8.51 9.99
C SER A 123 13.68 9.37 8.97
N PHE A 124 12.38 9.57 9.17
CA PHE A 124 11.53 10.44 8.34
C PHE A 124 11.33 11.80 9.00
N GLY A 125 11.61 12.89 8.27
CA GLY A 125 11.58 14.26 8.80
C GLY A 125 10.25 14.63 9.48
N ALA A 126 9.13 14.14 8.95
CA ALA A 126 7.79 14.39 9.48
C ALA A 126 7.55 13.90 10.92
N TYR A 127 8.38 12.98 11.44
CA TYR A 127 8.24 12.38 12.77
C TYR A 127 9.39 12.76 13.72
N LYS A 128 10.28 13.67 13.31
CA LYS A 128 11.30 14.23 14.22
C LYS A 128 10.72 15.27 15.18
N GLY A 129 9.62 15.92 14.78
CA GLY A 129 8.87 16.90 15.58
C GLY A 129 7.68 16.29 16.32
N LYS A 130 6.64 17.10 16.51
CA LYS A 130 5.36 16.62 17.05
C LYS A 130 4.49 16.00 15.95
N VAL A 131 3.96 14.82 16.20
CA VAL A 131 3.10 14.06 15.29
C VAL A 131 1.67 14.03 15.81
N ALA A 132 0.69 14.00 14.90
CA ALA A 132 -0.71 13.85 15.27
C ALA A 132 -0.95 12.44 15.83
N LYS A 133 -1.53 12.34 17.03
CA LYS A 133 -1.90 11.02 17.59
C LYS A 133 -2.82 10.24 16.67
N ARG A 134 -3.72 10.94 15.96
CA ARG A 134 -4.66 10.32 15.02
C ARG A 134 -3.96 9.65 13.82
N GLU A 135 -2.94 10.31 13.25
CA GLU A 135 -2.13 9.69 12.20
C GLU A 135 -1.45 8.41 12.71
N ILE A 136 -0.94 8.43 13.94
CA ILE A 136 -0.32 7.24 14.54
C ILE A 136 -1.35 6.12 14.72
N ALA A 137 -2.56 6.42 15.18
CA ALA A 137 -3.64 5.43 15.25
C ALA A 137 -3.95 4.82 13.88
N ALA A 138 -4.01 5.63 12.83
CA ALA A 138 -4.24 5.16 11.47
C ALA A 138 -3.09 4.24 11.01
N ILE A 139 -1.83 4.65 11.21
CA ILE A 139 -0.65 3.84 10.87
C ILE A 139 -0.72 2.47 11.55
N PHE A 140 -0.97 2.42 12.87
CA PHE A 140 -1.08 1.15 13.59
C PHE A 140 -2.24 0.29 13.11
N ALA A 141 -3.39 0.87 12.75
CA ALA A 141 -4.51 0.14 12.16
C ALA A 141 -4.12 -0.50 10.81
N HIS A 142 -3.44 0.24 9.94
CA HIS A 142 -2.98 -0.28 8.64
C HIS A 142 -1.87 -1.33 8.80
N PHE A 143 -0.93 -1.12 9.73
CA PHE A 143 0.14 -2.06 10.02
C PHE A 143 -0.40 -3.36 10.61
N SER A 144 -1.29 -3.26 11.59
CA SER A 144 -2.01 -4.41 12.16
C SER A 144 -2.74 -5.16 11.05
N TYR A 145 -3.55 -4.47 10.25
CA TYR A 145 -4.30 -5.12 9.17
C TYR A 145 -3.39 -5.83 8.16
N GLY A 146 -2.36 -5.15 7.64
CA GLY A 146 -1.46 -5.69 6.62
C GLY A 146 -0.62 -6.88 7.11
N SER A 147 -0.26 -6.92 8.39
CA SER A 147 0.49 -8.02 9.00
C SER A 147 -0.37 -9.03 9.76
N LYS A 148 -1.70 -8.91 9.64
CA LYS A 148 -2.73 -9.69 10.37
C LYS A 148 -2.49 -9.70 11.89
N GLY A 149 -2.59 -8.53 12.50
CA GLY A 149 -2.34 -8.31 13.93
C GLY A 149 -0.87 -8.46 14.31
N PHE A 150 0.06 -8.02 13.45
CA PHE A 150 1.51 -8.19 13.65
C PHE A 150 1.96 -9.65 13.73
N CYS A 151 1.16 -10.59 13.23
CA CYS A 151 1.42 -12.02 13.30
C CYS A 151 2.42 -12.52 12.23
N TYR A 152 2.50 -11.82 11.09
CA TYR A 152 3.31 -12.23 9.95
C TYR A 152 4.34 -11.17 9.54
N LYS A 153 5.52 -11.66 9.12
CA LYS A 153 6.60 -10.87 8.50
C LYS A 153 6.53 -10.92 6.98
N GLU A 154 5.84 -11.90 6.44
CA GLU A 154 5.79 -12.24 5.01
C GLU A 154 4.36 -12.63 4.67
N GLU A 155 3.93 -12.34 3.44
CA GLU A 155 2.64 -12.78 2.93
C GLU A 155 2.59 -14.31 2.82
N ILE A 156 1.41 -14.90 2.96
CA ILE A 156 1.21 -16.35 2.83
C ILE A 156 1.42 -16.80 1.37
N SER A 157 0.96 -16.00 0.39
CA SER A 157 1.18 -16.26 -1.03
C SER A 157 2.56 -15.75 -1.44
N LEU A 158 3.48 -16.67 -1.73
CA LEU A 158 4.87 -16.37 -2.11
C LEU A 158 5.03 -16.18 -3.62
N GLU A 159 4.06 -15.53 -4.26
CA GLU A 159 4.13 -15.21 -5.69
C GLU A 159 5.37 -14.37 -6.01
N LYS A 160 5.84 -14.47 -7.26
CA LYS A 160 7.09 -13.82 -7.64
C LYS A 160 7.00 -12.29 -7.66
N TYR A 161 5.83 -11.74 -8.01
CA TYR A 161 5.59 -10.30 -8.21
C TYR A 161 6.74 -9.63 -8.97
N CYS A 162 7.03 -10.14 -10.17
CA CYS A 162 8.11 -9.64 -11.01
C CYS A 162 7.52 -9.15 -12.34
N SER A 163 7.57 -7.84 -12.57
CA SER A 163 7.21 -7.19 -13.82
C SER A 163 8.46 -6.90 -14.66
N LYS A 164 8.29 -6.82 -15.99
CA LYS A 164 9.36 -6.34 -16.87
C LYS A 164 9.57 -4.84 -16.64
N SER A 165 10.71 -4.47 -16.02
CA SER A 165 11.07 -3.07 -15.77
C SER A 165 12.53 -2.81 -16.12
N LYS A 166 12.78 -1.81 -16.99
CA LYS A 166 14.15 -1.36 -17.31
C LYS A 166 14.82 -0.66 -16.12
N LYS A 167 14.03 -0.01 -15.26
CA LYS A 167 14.53 0.82 -14.14
C LYS A 167 14.81 0.00 -12.89
N TYR A 168 13.97 -1.00 -12.62
CA TYR A 168 14.08 -1.90 -11.48
C TYR A 168 13.93 -3.34 -11.99
N PRO A 169 14.93 -3.86 -12.72
CA PRO A 169 14.86 -5.23 -13.23
C PRO A 169 14.75 -6.22 -12.08
N CYS A 170 14.02 -7.31 -12.29
CA CYS A 170 13.96 -8.38 -11.30
C CYS A 170 15.32 -9.06 -11.17
N GLU A 171 15.74 -9.30 -9.94
CA GLU A 171 16.96 -10.00 -9.64
C GLU A 171 16.72 -11.51 -9.73
N ALA A 172 17.71 -12.24 -10.27
CA ALA A 172 17.59 -13.68 -10.46
C ALA A 172 17.37 -14.38 -9.12
N GLY A 173 16.40 -15.31 -9.08
CA GLY A 173 16.05 -16.05 -7.87
C GLY A 173 15.34 -15.23 -6.78
N LYS A 174 15.00 -13.96 -7.02
CA LYS A 174 14.26 -13.13 -6.06
C LYS A 174 12.77 -13.01 -6.40
N SER A 175 11.99 -12.89 -5.33
CA SER A 175 10.54 -12.68 -5.34
C SER A 175 10.18 -11.47 -4.48
N TYR A 176 9.17 -10.72 -4.92
CA TYR A 176 8.79 -9.43 -4.37
C TYR A 176 7.36 -9.43 -3.81
N TYR A 177 6.95 -10.53 -3.18
CA TYR A 177 5.71 -10.64 -2.41
C TYR A 177 5.71 -9.71 -1.19
N GLY A 178 4.56 -9.62 -0.51
CA GLY A 178 4.37 -8.73 0.62
C GLY A 178 5.28 -9.09 1.79
N ARG A 179 6.02 -8.11 2.33
CA ARG A 179 6.84 -8.28 3.54
C ARG A 179 6.65 -7.10 4.49
N GLY A 180 6.88 -7.36 5.78
CA GLY A 180 6.71 -6.40 6.85
C GLY A 180 5.25 -6.05 7.11
N LEU A 181 5.01 -4.79 7.47
CA LEU A 181 3.77 -4.32 8.07
C LEU A 181 2.66 -4.01 7.05
N LEU A 182 3.04 -3.54 5.86
CA LEU A 182 2.12 -3.28 4.75
C LEU A 182 2.37 -4.30 3.65
N GLN A 183 1.74 -5.47 3.75
CA GLN A 183 1.94 -6.55 2.79
C GLN A 183 1.35 -6.27 1.40
N SER A 184 0.60 -5.18 1.22
CA SER A 184 0.21 -4.69 -0.12
C SER A 184 1.38 -4.12 -0.93
N ILE A 185 2.52 -3.85 -0.29
CA ILE A 185 3.75 -3.42 -0.98
C ILE A 185 4.42 -4.63 -1.64
N THR A 186 3.92 -4.99 -2.81
CA THR A 186 4.45 -6.05 -3.67
C THR A 186 5.14 -5.47 -4.91
N TRP A 187 5.79 -6.30 -5.72
CA TRP A 187 6.47 -5.97 -6.99
C TRP A 187 7.89 -5.38 -6.89
N ASN A 188 8.75 -5.82 -7.81
CA ASN A 188 10.15 -5.40 -7.95
C ASN A 188 10.35 -3.89 -7.94
N GLU A 189 9.44 -3.13 -8.54
CA GLU A 189 9.58 -1.68 -8.58
C GLU A 189 9.39 -1.03 -7.21
N TYR A 190 8.51 -1.55 -6.35
CA TYR A 190 8.33 -1.01 -5.00
C TYR A 190 9.56 -1.27 -4.14
N TYR A 191 10.09 -2.48 -4.21
CA TYR A 191 11.36 -2.82 -3.57
C TYR A 191 12.53 -1.97 -4.11
N GLY A 192 12.64 -1.79 -5.43
CA GLY A 192 13.67 -0.95 -6.03
C GLY A 192 13.55 0.54 -5.67
N ALA A 193 12.33 1.08 -5.69
CA ALA A 193 12.09 2.49 -5.36
C ALA A 193 12.29 2.77 -3.86
N ALA A 194 11.86 1.87 -2.98
CA ALA A 194 12.08 1.97 -1.54
C ALA A 194 13.57 1.81 -1.22
N GLY A 195 14.23 0.80 -1.80
CA GLY A 195 15.66 0.56 -1.60
C GLY A 195 16.49 1.78 -2.00
N LYS A 196 16.18 2.38 -3.15
CA LYS A 196 16.84 3.63 -3.57
C LYS A 196 16.61 4.79 -2.60
N HIS A 197 15.39 4.98 -2.09
CA HIS A 197 15.10 6.08 -1.15
C HIS A 197 15.75 5.87 0.22
N LEU A 198 15.74 4.62 0.70
CA LEU A 198 16.24 4.26 2.02
C LEU A 198 17.76 3.99 2.06
N GLY A 199 18.42 3.93 0.90
CA GLY A 199 19.82 3.53 0.80
C GLY A 199 20.05 2.05 1.14
N LEU A 200 19.06 1.20 0.84
CA LEU A 200 19.06 -0.23 1.18
C LEU A 200 19.00 -1.09 -0.09
N PRO A 201 19.59 -2.29 -0.11
CA PRO A 201 19.67 -3.14 -1.30
C PRO A 201 18.36 -3.91 -1.56
N LEU A 202 17.18 -3.31 -1.34
CA LEU A 202 15.90 -4.04 -1.31
C LEU A 202 15.48 -4.67 -2.65
N LEU A 203 16.02 -4.21 -3.78
CA LEU A 203 15.83 -4.91 -5.06
C LEU A 203 16.64 -6.22 -5.12
N LYS A 204 17.89 -6.17 -4.66
CA LYS A 204 18.83 -7.31 -4.64
C LYS A 204 18.54 -8.28 -3.49
N ASP A 205 18.01 -7.76 -2.40
CA ASP A 205 17.76 -8.45 -1.15
C ASP A 205 16.41 -8.01 -0.56
N PRO A 206 15.29 -8.42 -1.21
CA PRO A 206 13.96 -8.09 -0.72
C PRO A 206 13.65 -8.75 0.64
N ASP A 207 14.31 -9.88 0.95
CA ASP A 207 14.17 -10.63 2.20
C ASP A 207 14.67 -9.81 3.42
N LEU A 208 15.47 -8.76 3.20
CA LEU A 208 15.92 -7.87 4.26
C LEU A 208 14.73 -7.23 5.02
N VAL A 209 13.59 -7.01 4.35
CA VAL A 209 12.36 -6.49 4.98
C VAL A 209 11.81 -7.47 6.03
N ALA A 210 11.96 -8.78 5.84
CA ALA A 210 11.50 -9.80 6.78
C ALA A 210 12.57 -10.24 7.80
N ARG A 211 13.85 -9.88 7.56
CA ARG A 211 14.97 -10.19 8.47
C ARG A 211 15.31 -9.08 9.45
N SER A 212 15.01 -7.82 9.13
CA SER A 212 15.31 -6.69 10.00
C SER A 212 14.03 -5.93 10.38
N PRO A 213 13.67 -5.84 11.67
CA PRO A 213 12.47 -5.12 12.07
C PRO A 213 12.56 -3.62 11.80
N GLU A 214 13.76 -3.03 11.87
CA GLU A 214 13.96 -1.62 11.51
C GLU A 214 13.67 -1.40 10.02
N VAL A 215 14.12 -2.32 9.16
CA VAL A 215 13.85 -2.25 7.71
C VAL A 215 12.37 -2.48 7.44
N ALA A 216 11.70 -3.40 8.14
CA ALA A 216 10.26 -3.62 8.04
C ALA A 216 9.46 -2.33 8.31
N PHE A 217 9.79 -1.63 9.40
CA PHE A 217 9.17 -0.33 9.71
C PHE A 217 9.54 0.74 8.68
N LYS A 218 10.81 0.86 8.27
CA LYS A 218 11.24 1.84 7.26
C LYS A 218 10.56 1.62 5.91
N PHE A 219 10.37 0.37 5.49
CA PHE A 219 9.71 0.01 4.24
C PHE A 219 8.24 0.43 4.24
N ALA A 220 7.52 0.11 5.31
CA ALA A 220 6.13 0.53 5.49
C ALA A 220 6.00 2.06 5.60
N MET A 221 6.89 2.72 6.34
CA MET A 221 6.88 4.17 6.51
C MET A 221 7.26 4.92 5.22
N TRP A 222 8.15 4.37 4.39
CA TRP A 222 8.43 4.93 3.07
C TRP A 222 7.17 5.00 2.23
N PHE A 223 6.40 3.89 2.17
CA PHE A 223 5.15 3.86 1.45
C PHE A 223 4.12 4.82 2.04
N TRP A 224 3.97 4.82 3.37
CA TRP A 224 3.04 5.70 4.07
C TRP A 224 3.30 7.16 3.75
N ASN A 225 4.54 7.63 3.95
CA ASN A 225 4.90 9.03 3.72
C ASN A 225 4.71 9.46 2.27
N ARG A 226 4.94 8.54 1.33
CA ARG A 226 4.86 8.83 -0.09
C ARG A 226 3.44 8.83 -0.64
N ASN A 227 2.63 7.84 -0.26
CA ASN A 227 1.36 7.54 -0.93
C ASN A 227 0.13 7.82 -0.06
N VAL A 228 0.28 7.79 1.26
CA VAL A 228 -0.85 7.79 2.20
C VAL A 228 -0.93 9.09 2.98
N ARG A 229 0.17 9.52 3.60
CA ARG A 229 0.24 10.74 4.41
C ARG A 229 -0.33 11.97 3.71
N PRO A 230 -0.07 12.21 2.41
CA PRO A 230 -0.65 13.37 1.73
C PRO A 230 -2.17 13.32 1.57
N ALA A 231 -2.80 12.16 1.71
CA ALA A 231 -4.24 11.94 1.60
C ALA A 231 -4.96 11.87 2.97
N LEU A 232 -4.24 12.03 4.09
CA LEU A 232 -4.82 11.91 5.43
C LEU A 232 -6.04 12.81 5.65
N TYR A 233 -6.06 14.00 5.05
CA TYR A 233 -7.17 14.96 5.13
C TYR A 233 -8.47 14.50 4.51
N LEU A 234 -8.43 13.44 3.72
CA LEU A 234 -9.61 12.82 3.14
C LEU A 234 -10.27 11.82 4.10
N GLY A 235 -9.65 11.51 5.25
CA GLY A 235 -10.19 10.60 6.26
C GLY A 235 -9.74 9.15 6.10
N PHE A 236 -10.08 8.32 7.10
CA PHE A 236 -9.60 6.95 7.23
C PHE A 236 -10.01 6.03 6.06
N GLY A 237 -11.22 6.20 5.53
CA GLY A 237 -11.68 5.43 4.36
C GLY A 237 -10.86 5.72 3.10
N GLU A 238 -10.55 6.98 2.84
CA GLU A 238 -9.80 7.39 1.64
C GLU A 238 -8.32 6.98 1.71
N ILE A 239 -7.68 7.07 2.87
CA ILE A 239 -6.32 6.55 3.04
C ILE A 239 -6.27 5.02 2.93
N THR A 240 -7.36 4.32 3.24
CA THR A 240 -7.46 2.87 3.03
C THR A 240 -7.36 2.52 1.55
N LYS A 241 -8.04 3.28 0.68
CA LYS A 241 -7.89 3.13 -0.77
C LYS A 241 -6.44 3.31 -1.22
N ARG A 242 -5.73 4.27 -0.63
CA ARG A 242 -4.31 4.54 -0.94
C ARG A 242 -3.35 3.45 -0.48
N VAL A 243 -3.68 2.73 0.59
CA VAL A 243 -2.88 1.60 1.07
C VAL A 243 -3.09 0.37 0.19
N ASP A 244 -4.35 0.01 -0.02
CA ASP A 244 -4.76 -1.06 -0.91
C ASP A 244 -6.24 -0.91 -1.23
N GLY A 245 -6.55 -0.44 -2.42
CA GLY A 245 -7.93 -0.19 -2.79
C GLY A 245 -8.79 -1.44 -2.91
N ARG A 246 -8.19 -2.65 -3.01
CA ARG A 246 -8.94 -3.91 -2.94
C ARG A 246 -9.68 -4.07 -1.62
N GLU A 247 -9.21 -3.43 -0.55
CA GLU A 247 -9.88 -3.41 0.75
C GLU A 247 -11.26 -2.75 0.72
N CYS A 248 -11.53 -1.92 -0.29
CA CYS A 248 -12.79 -1.20 -0.49
C CYS A 248 -13.71 -1.88 -1.52
N SER A 249 -13.37 -3.11 -1.94
CA SER A 249 -14.24 -3.94 -2.78
C SER A 249 -15.46 -4.44 -2.00
N ASN A 250 -16.57 -4.65 -2.70
CA ASN A 250 -17.85 -5.03 -2.10
C ASN A 250 -17.79 -6.33 -1.27
N TRP A 251 -16.89 -7.26 -1.60
CA TRP A 251 -16.71 -8.53 -0.86
C TRP A 251 -15.78 -8.42 0.35
N ARG A 252 -15.14 -7.26 0.57
CA ARG A 252 -14.26 -7.01 1.72
C ARG A 252 -14.87 -6.13 2.80
N ARG A 253 -16.18 -5.81 2.71
CA ARG A 253 -16.90 -4.98 3.70
C ARG A 253 -16.67 -5.38 5.14
N ASP A 254 -16.72 -6.67 5.49
CA ASP A 254 -16.55 -7.09 6.88
C ASP A 254 -15.10 -6.96 7.35
N SER A 255 -14.14 -7.20 6.46
CA SER A 255 -12.72 -6.96 6.73
C SER A 255 -12.44 -5.47 6.94
N GLN A 256 -13.06 -4.62 6.13
CA GLN A 256 -12.98 -3.16 6.24
C GLN A 256 -13.60 -2.68 7.56
N LYS A 257 -14.80 -3.16 7.93
CA LYS A 257 -15.43 -2.87 9.22
C LYS A 257 -14.55 -3.27 10.40
N SER A 258 -13.89 -4.44 10.32
CA SER A 258 -12.93 -4.88 11.35
C SER A 258 -11.74 -3.93 11.47
N LYS A 259 -11.21 -3.44 10.34
CA LYS A 259 -10.13 -2.45 10.33
C LYS A 259 -10.56 -1.10 10.92
N VAL A 260 -11.78 -0.64 10.62
CA VAL A 260 -12.36 0.57 11.22
C VAL A 260 -12.47 0.43 12.73
N LYS A 261 -12.94 -0.73 13.25
CA LYS A 261 -12.97 -1.01 14.69
C LYS A 261 -11.58 -0.92 15.31
N GLN A 262 -10.56 -1.52 14.68
CA GLN A 262 -9.17 -1.42 15.14
C GLN A 262 -8.67 0.03 15.17
N TYR A 263 -8.99 0.83 14.14
CA TYR A 263 -8.64 2.26 14.13
C TYR A 263 -9.28 3.02 15.28
N ILE A 264 -10.56 2.79 15.57
CA ILE A 264 -11.26 3.39 16.71
C ILE A 264 -10.62 2.97 18.03
N GLU A 265 -10.23 1.70 18.18
CA GLU A 265 -9.52 1.22 19.37
C GLU A 265 -8.16 1.90 19.57
N PHE A 266 -7.37 2.04 18.50
CA PHE A 266 -6.10 2.77 18.58
C PHE A 266 -6.31 4.26 18.90
N CYS A 267 -7.33 4.89 18.31
CA CYS A 267 -7.73 6.26 18.66
C CYS A 267 -8.08 6.38 20.15
N LYS A 268 -8.82 5.42 20.70
CA LYS A 268 -9.15 5.36 22.14
C LYS A 268 -7.90 5.19 23.00
N MET A 269 -6.98 4.29 22.64
CA MET A 269 -5.71 4.09 23.35
C MET A 269 -4.86 5.36 23.40
N LEU A 270 -4.90 6.16 22.33
CA LEU A 270 -4.14 7.41 22.22
C LEU A 270 -4.88 8.63 22.80
N GLY A 271 -6.16 8.48 23.18
CA GLY A 271 -6.99 9.57 23.67
C GLY A 271 -7.24 10.63 22.59
N VAL A 272 -7.59 10.20 21.38
CA VAL A 272 -7.91 11.09 20.25
C VAL A 272 -9.22 10.66 19.59
N THR A 273 -10.03 11.63 19.16
CA THR A 273 -11.26 11.36 18.40
C THR A 273 -10.92 10.89 16.97
N PRO A 274 -11.52 9.79 16.47
CA PRO A 274 -11.40 9.36 15.07
C PRO A 274 -11.91 10.40 14.07
N ASP A 275 -11.57 10.23 12.79
CA ASP A 275 -12.16 11.03 11.69
C ASP A 275 -13.65 10.70 11.48
N GLN A 276 -14.34 11.53 10.70
CA GLN A 276 -15.61 11.16 10.06
C GLN A 276 -15.32 10.44 8.74
N GLY A 277 -16.28 9.69 8.19
CA GLY A 277 -16.08 8.95 6.93
C GLY A 277 -15.03 7.84 7.07
N LEU A 278 -15.27 6.93 8.02
CA LEU A 278 -14.33 5.86 8.35
C LEU A 278 -14.36 4.71 7.35
N ASP A 279 -15.49 4.50 6.70
CA ASP A 279 -15.61 3.52 5.64
C ASP A 279 -15.22 4.09 4.28
N CYS A 280 -14.99 3.18 3.33
CA CYS A 280 -14.50 3.51 2.01
C CYS A 280 -15.47 3.07 0.89
N PHE A 281 -16.74 2.87 1.25
CA PHE A 281 -17.82 2.41 0.36
C PHE A 281 -18.73 3.56 -0.09
#